data_AF-A0A1H2D920-F1
#
_entry.id   AF-A0A1H2D920-F1
#
_cell.length_a   1.000
_cell.length_b   1.000
_cell.length_c   1.000
_cell.angle_alpha   90.00
_cell.angle_beta   90.00
_cell.angle_gamma   90.00
#
_symmetry.space_group_name_H-M   'P 1'
#
loop_
_entity.id
_entity.type
_entity.pdbx_description
1 polymer ?
#
loop_
_entity_poly.entity_id
_entity_poly.type
_entity_poly.pdbx_seq_one_letter_code
_entity_poly.pdbx_strand_id
1 'polypeptide(L)'
;MPIVNPGSRTADYPGMNSLASISALTTDAGARPVGWQVQLRVDYVVNKVMQTHRGQSEDAVKQEIQDQLRVYGVVPNKRQVAQYATAISVLPPTN
;
A
#
# COMPACT_ATOMS: atom_id res chain seq x y z
N MET A 1 41.06 -23.78 -10.26
CA MET A 1 39.70 -23.22 -10.42
C MET A 1 39.00 -23.22 -9.07
N PRO A 2 38.61 -22.07 -8.53
CA PRO A 2 37.56 -21.99 -7.51
C PRO A 2 36.28 -21.38 -8.10
N ILE A 3 35.14 -22.04 -7.87
CA ILE A 3 33.82 -21.53 -8.21
C ILE A 3 33.46 -20.48 -7.17
N VAL A 4 33.37 -19.22 -7.59
CA VAL A 4 32.84 -18.12 -6.78
C VAL A 4 31.33 -18.13 -6.94
N ASN A 5 30.62 -18.29 -5.83
CA ASN A 5 29.18 -18.09 -5.73
C ASN A 5 28.93 -16.62 -5.32
N PRO A 6 28.45 -15.74 -6.20
CA PRO A 6 27.92 -14.45 -5.78
C PRO A 6 26.43 -14.61 -5.46
N GLY A 7 26.12 -14.46 -4.18
CA GLY A 7 24.80 -14.64 -3.61
C GLY A 7 23.71 -13.70 -4.14
N SER A 8 22.50 -14.02 -3.67
CA SER A 8 21.50 -13.05 -3.22
C SER A 8 21.24 -11.86 -4.13
N ARG A 9 20.56 -12.08 -5.26
CA ARG A 9 19.76 -11.02 -5.90
C ARG A 9 18.34 -11.08 -5.35
N THR A 10 18.17 -10.57 -4.13
CA THR A 10 16.90 -9.95 -3.75
C THR A 10 16.68 -8.82 -4.74
N ALA A 11 15.72 -8.99 -5.65
CA ALA A 11 15.25 -7.89 -6.47
C ALA A 11 14.80 -6.78 -5.52
N ASP A 12 15.58 -5.71 -5.44
CA ASP A 12 15.18 -4.48 -4.79
C ASP A 12 14.01 -3.93 -5.62
N TYR A 13 12.79 -4.28 -5.20
CA TYR A 13 11.59 -3.60 -5.64
C TYR A 13 11.49 -2.35 -4.77
N PRO A 14 11.85 -1.15 -5.27
CA PRO A 14 11.81 0.07 -4.48
C PRO A 14 10.40 0.39 -3.93
N GLY A 15 9.35 -0.22 -4.50
CA GLY A 15 7.99 -0.14 -3.99
C GLY A 15 7.71 -0.99 -2.73
N MET A 16 8.41 -2.11 -2.51
CA MET A 16 8.18 -3.00 -1.35
C MET A 16 8.85 -2.48 -0.07
N ASN A 17 9.96 -1.74 -0.20
CA ASN A 17 10.63 -1.11 0.94
C ASN A 17 9.79 0.02 1.58
N SER A 18 8.96 0.69 0.79
CA SER A 18 8.05 1.73 1.30
C SER A 18 6.94 1.12 2.17
N LEU A 19 6.40 -0.04 1.78
CA LEU A 19 5.39 -0.78 2.55
C LEU A 19 5.97 -1.46 3.80
N ALA A 20 7.20 -1.99 3.70
CA ALA A 20 7.90 -2.59 4.84
C ALA A 20 8.23 -1.55 5.93
N SER A 21 8.48 -0.30 5.54
CA SER A 21 8.69 0.83 6.45
C SER A 21 7.41 1.19 7.24
N ILE A 22 6.22 0.94 6.67
CA ILE A 22 4.93 1.11 7.36
C ILE A 22 4.74 -0.01 8.40
N SER A 23 5.12 -1.25 8.06
CA SER A 23 5.10 -2.37 9.01
C SER A 23 6.08 -2.17 10.17
N ALA A 24 7.23 -1.54 9.94
CA ALA A 24 8.22 -1.25 10.97
C ALA A 24 7.72 -0.28 12.06
N LEU A 25 6.68 0.52 11.80
CA LEU A 25 6.01 1.36 12.80
C LEU A 25 5.13 0.57 13.79
N THR A 26 4.90 -0.73 13.54
CA THR A 26 4.03 -1.58 14.37
C THR A 26 4.78 -2.41 15.41
N THR A 27 6.12 -2.36 15.41
CA THR A 27 7.00 -3.18 16.28
C THR A 27 7.53 -2.40 17.49
N ASP A 28 6.93 -1.27 17.88
CA ASP A 28 7.17 -0.67 19.19
C ASP A 28 6.11 -1.18 20.18
N ALA A 29 6.48 -2.22 20.92
CA ALA A 29 5.62 -2.91 21.87
C ALA A 29 5.38 -2.02 23.10
N GLY A 30 4.32 -1.21 23.08
CA GLY A 30 3.87 -0.53 24.31
C GLY A 30 2.64 0.36 24.19
N ALA A 31 2.51 1.14 23.12
CA ALA A 31 1.38 2.06 22.97
C ALA A 31 1.04 2.24 21.50
N ARG A 32 -0.08 1.66 21.05
CA ARG A 32 -0.56 1.92 19.70
C ARG A 32 -1.07 3.38 19.66
N PRO A 33 -0.51 4.25 18.80
CA PRO A 33 -0.82 5.67 18.80
C PRO A 33 -2.29 5.93 18.49
N VAL A 34 -2.87 7.01 19.01
CA VAL A 34 -4.25 7.41 18.69
C VAL A 34 -4.44 7.42 17.17
N GLY A 35 -5.43 6.66 16.68
CA GLY A 35 -5.69 6.52 15.24
C GLY A 35 -5.04 5.32 14.54
N TRP A 36 -4.26 4.48 15.22
CA TRP A 36 -3.65 3.26 14.64
C TRP A 36 -4.67 2.33 13.97
N GLN A 37 -5.88 2.22 14.54
CA GLN A 37 -6.94 1.40 13.97
C GLN A 37 -7.45 1.95 12.63
N VAL A 38 -7.43 3.27 12.47
CA VAL A 38 -7.81 3.93 11.22
C VAL A 38 -6.73 3.67 10.17
N GLN A 39 -5.46 3.78 10.54
CA GLN A 39 -4.33 3.48 9.64
C GLN A 39 -4.40 2.04 9.10
N LEU A 40 -4.63 1.05 9.97
CA LEU A 40 -4.78 -0.34 9.53
C LEU A 40 -5.93 -0.55 8.53
N ARG A 41 -7.05 0.15 8.70
CA ARG A 41 -8.18 0.08 7.76
C ARG A 41 -7.82 0.73 6.43
N VAL A 42 -7.10 1.85 6.46
CA VAL A 42 -6.60 2.51 5.24
C VAL A 42 -5.65 1.60 4.50
N ASP A 43 -4.66 1.02 5.18
CA ASP A 43 -3.68 0.11 4.60
C ASP A 43 -4.36 -1.12 3.99
N TYR A 44 -5.34 -1.69 4.70
CA TYR A 44 -6.13 -2.81 4.18
C TYR A 44 -6.85 -2.47 2.88
N VAL A 45 -7.56 -1.34 2.84
CA VAL A 45 -8.30 -0.89 1.64
C VAL A 45 -7.34 -0.62 0.48
N VAL A 46 -6.25 0.13 0.72
CA VAL A 46 -5.26 0.45 -0.30
C VAL A 46 -4.65 -0.83 -0.87
N ASN A 47 -4.27 -1.80 -0.02
CA ASN A 47 -3.74 -3.09 -0.47
C ASN A 47 -4.75 -3.89 -1.28
N LYS A 48 -6.04 -3.86 -0.92
CA LYS A 48 -7.10 -4.56 -1.65
C LYS A 48 -7.39 -3.91 -3.00
N VAL A 49 -7.49 -2.58 -3.07
CA VAL A 49 -7.67 -1.84 -4.34
C VAL A 49 -6.45 -2.01 -5.22
N MET A 50 -5.25 -1.96 -4.64
CA MET A 50 -4.02 -2.27 -5.34
C MET A 50 -4.05 -3.68 -5.92
N GLN A 51 -4.74 -4.68 -5.38
CA GLN A 51 -4.78 -6.02 -6.01
C GLN A 51 -5.82 -6.14 -7.12
N THR A 52 -6.87 -5.33 -7.08
CA THR A 52 -8.07 -5.50 -7.91
C THR A 52 -8.21 -4.47 -9.02
N HIS A 53 -7.56 -3.30 -8.89
CA HIS A 53 -7.73 -2.14 -9.77
C HIS A 53 -6.39 -1.61 -10.35
N ARG A 54 -5.32 -2.44 -10.39
CA ARG A 54 -4.06 -2.03 -11.05
C ARG A 54 -4.29 -1.78 -12.54
N GLY A 55 -3.59 -0.79 -13.07
CA GLY A 55 -3.68 -0.42 -14.48
C GLY A 55 -5.03 0.18 -14.90
N GLN A 56 -5.95 0.42 -13.96
CA GLN A 56 -7.17 1.16 -14.21
C GLN A 56 -6.92 2.67 -14.10
N SER A 57 -7.86 3.47 -14.61
CA SER A 57 -7.81 4.93 -14.56
C SER A 57 -7.76 5.44 -13.12
N GLU A 58 -7.01 6.52 -12.89
CA GLU A 58 -6.87 7.13 -11.55
C GLU A 58 -8.24 7.47 -10.91
N ASP A 59 -9.19 7.99 -11.67
CA ASP A 59 -10.53 8.30 -11.16
C ASP A 59 -11.29 7.07 -10.67
N ALA A 60 -11.16 5.93 -11.36
CA ALA A 60 -11.80 4.67 -10.96
C ALA A 60 -11.18 4.15 -9.65
N VAL A 61 -9.86 4.16 -9.56
CA VAL A 61 -9.12 3.77 -8.34
C VAL A 61 -9.47 4.69 -7.17
N LYS A 62 -9.52 6.00 -7.41
CA LYS A 62 -9.88 7.02 -6.41
C LYS A 62 -11.28 6.81 -5.86
N GLN A 63 -12.24 6.52 -6.73
CA GLN A 63 -13.62 6.27 -6.33
C GLN A 63 -13.72 5.01 -5.48
N GLU A 64 -13.07 3.92 -5.91
CA GLU A 64 -13.07 2.66 -5.17
C GLU A 64 -12.44 2.79 -3.77
N ILE A 65 -11.30 3.49 -3.65
CA ILE A 65 -10.69 3.74 -2.34
C ILE A 65 -11.65 4.52 -1.43
N GLN A 66 -12.33 5.55 -1.95
CA GLN A 66 -13.28 6.32 -1.13
C GLN A 66 -14.44 5.48 -0.64
N ASP A 67 -15.02 4.67 -1.54
CA ASP A 67 -16.17 3.84 -1.21
C ASP A 67 -15.81 2.76 -0.20
N GLN A 68 -14.68 2.06 -0.38
CA GLN A 68 -14.22 1.07 0.58
C GLN A 68 -13.85 1.67 1.94
N LEU A 69 -13.17 2.82 1.99
CA LEU A 69 -12.87 3.48 3.26
C LEU A 69 -14.14 3.84 4.05
N ARG A 70 -15.19 4.30 3.35
CA ARG A 70 -16.49 4.60 3.97
C ARG A 70 -17.14 3.36 4.57
N VAL A 71 -17.06 2.20 3.90
CA VAL A 71 -17.57 0.91 4.43
C VAL A 71 -16.93 0.56 5.77
N TYR A 72 -15.64 0.87 5.95
CA TYR A 72 -14.91 0.64 7.20
C TYR A 72 -15.03 1.77 8.23
N GLY A 73 -15.92 2.73 8.00
CA GLY A 73 -16.15 3.89 8.88
C GLY A 73 -14.98 4.87 8.92
N VAL A 74 -14.12 4.86 7.90
CA VAL A 74 -12.98 5.79 7.78
C VAL A 74 -13.40 6.97 6.92
N VAL A 75 -13.23 8.18 7.44
CA VAL A 75 -13.43 9.41 6.67
C VAL A 75 -12.26 9.58 5.70
N PRO A 76 -12.48 9.57 4.37
CA PRO A 76 -11.37 9.63 3.41
C PRO A 76 -10.70 11.00 3.43
N ASN A 77 -9.38 11.02 3.62
CA ASN A 77 -8.58 12.22 3.38
C ASN A 77 -8.35 12.36 1.87
N LYS A 78 -9.03 13.33 1.23
CA LYS A 78 -9.00 13.54 -0.23
C LYS A 78 -7.58 13.62 -0.80
N ARG A 79 -6.63 14.21 -0.07
CA ARG A 79 -5.23 14.34 -0.50
C ARG A 79 -4.51 12.99 -0.50
N GLN A 80 -4.68 12.21 0.58
CA GLN A 80 -4.08 10.88 0.68
C GLN A 80 -4.68 9.92 -0.36
N VAL A 81 -6.00 9.95 -0.54
CA VAL A 81 -6.67 9.12 -1.55
C VAL A 81 -6.15 9.41 -2.96
N ALA A 82 -5.97 10.69 -3.32
CA ALA A 82 -5.41 11.04 -4.62
C ALA A 82 -3.98 10.47 -4.79
N GLN A 83 -3.13 10.57 -3.77
CA GLN A 83 -1.78 9.99 -3.80
C GLN A 83 -1.80 8.47 -4.00
N TYR A 84 -2.67 7.75 -3.29
CA TYR A 84 -2.82 6.31 -3.48
C TYR A 84 -3.37 5.97 -4.86
N ALA A 85 -4.33 6.73 -5.37
CA ALA A 85 -4.93 6.50 -6.67
C ALA A 85 -3.91 6.66 -7.80
N THR A 86 -3.11 7.74 -7.77
CA THR A 86 -2.01 7.95 -8.72
C THR A 86 -0.97 6.83 -8.63
N ALA A 87 -0.62 6.39 -7.41
CA ALA A 87 0.37 5.32 -7.22
C ALA A 87 -0.12 3.96 -7.72
N ILE A 88 -1.41 3.65 -7.59
CA ILE A 88 -2.01 2.38 -8.02
C ILE A 88 -2.30 2.37 -9.53
N SER A 89 -2.74 3.50 -10.10
CA SER A 89 -3.10 3.58 -11.53
C SER A 89 -1.90 3.36 -12.45
N VAL A 90 -0.70 3.74 -12.01
CA VAL A 90 0.55 3.51 -12.76
C VAL A 90 1.13 2.10 -12.63
N LEU A 91 0.54 1.25 -11.77
CA LEU A 91 0.97 -0.13 -11.64
C LEU A 91 0.58 -0.94 -12.88
N PRO A 92 1.40 -1.93 -13.29
CA PRO A 92 1.02 -2.83 -14.36
C PRO A 92 -0.27 -3.56 -14.01
N PRO A 93 -1.16 -3.78 -14.99
CA PRO A 93 -2.41 -4.51 -14.76
C PRO A 93 -2.11 -5.91 -14.22
N THR A 94 -2.98 -6.38 -13.34
CA THR A 94 -2.92 -7.73 -12.82
C THR A 94 -3.11 -8.71 -13.97
N ASN A 95 -2.11 -9.56 -14.22
CA ASN A 95 -2.10 -10.56 -15.29
C ASN A 95 -3.15 -11.64 -15.07
#